data_AF-A0A6B3IID4-F1
#
_entry.id   AF-A0A6B3IID4-F1
#
_cell.length_a   1.000
_cell.length_b   1.000
_cell.length_c   1.000
_cell.angle_alpha   90.00
_cell.angle_beta   90.00
_cell.angle_gamma   90.00
#
_symmetry.space_group_name_H-M   'P 1'
#
loop_
_entity.id
_entity.type
_entity.pdbx_description
1 polymer ?
#
loop_
_entity_poly.entity_id
_entity_poly.type
_entity_poly.pdbx_seq_one_letter_code
_entity_poly.pdbx_strand_id
1 'polypeptide(L)'
;AAEVAVSCAVAPDGLITLLLDGVRGGRDDLQLVLRRRKARRGERPVRLPLVPSEEGVPHRYGTVVPPDPGVLTEGRWDIHLDTGEGKPAKVRPGSIDLRGFGPVSTGPAYTVVQLPYASESGHLALRTWTRDRHAEATEVWADDGIMHVRGLLYGSDFGAAEPLLLMRRRGMEESGFWLPGVSSGGADFSFSLPASDLSDQLVSRHELWDLWVGRRHDPV
;
A
#
# COMPACT_ATOMS: atom_id res chain seq x y z
N ALA A 1 -12.54 17.85 -22.09
CA ALA A 1 -12.97 18.06 -20.69
C ALA A 1 -11.74 18.40 -19.88
N ALA A 2 -11.81 19.37 -18.96
CA ALA A 2 -10.72 19.62 -18.02
C ALA A 2 -10.46 18.33 -17.22
N GLU A 3 -9.20 17.98 -17.02
CA GLU A 3 -8.83 16.79 -16.26
C GLU A 3 -9.14 17.03 -14.79
N VAL A 4 -10.02 16.22 -14.20
CA VAL A 4 -10.47 16.38 -12.82
C VAL A 4 -9.40 15.84 -11.87
N ALA A 5 -9.05 16.63 -10.85
CA ALA A 5 -8.15 16.21 -9.79
C ALA A 5 -8.95 15.65 -8.61
N VAL A 6 -8.45 14.56 -8.02
CA VAL A 6 -9.02 13.93 -6.81
C VAL A 6 -7.97 13.94 -5.71
N SER A 7 -8.27 14.64 -4.63
CA SER A 7 -7.46 14.62 -3.41
C SER A 7 -7.82 13.41 -2.55
N CYS A 8 -6.83 12.85 -1.87
CA CYS A 8 -6.94 11.65 -1.06
C CYS A 8 -6.42 11.94 0.35
N ALA A 9 -7.06 11.35 1.36
CA ALA A 9 -6.51 11.27 2.71
C ALA A 9 -6.67 9.84 3.25
N VAL A 10 -5.59 9.26 3.75
CA VAL A 10 -5.59 7.94 4.39
C VAL A 10 -5.61 8.14 5.90
N ALA A 11 -6.67 7.65 6.56
CA ALA A 11 -6.78 7.65 8.01
C ALA A 11 -6.04 6.46 8.64
N PRO A 12 -5.64 6.52 9.93
CA PRO A 12 -4.92 5.44 10.61
C PRO A 12 -5.65 4.09 10.66
N ASP A 13 -6.97 4.09 10.50
CA ASP A 13 -7.79 2.87 10.40
C ASP A 13 -7.83 2.30 8.98
N GLY A 14 -7.15 2.94 8.02
CA GLY A 14 -7.05 2.52 6.62
C GLY A 14 -8.18 3.03 5.74
N LEU A 15 -9.14 3.80 6.27
CA LEU A 15 -10.18 4.44 5.47
C LEU A 15 -9.55 5.50 4.57
N ILE A 16 -9.83 5.44 3.27
CA ILE A 16 -9.38 6.44 2.30
C ILE A 16 -10.53 7.35 1.93
N THR A 17 -10.42 8.62 2.27
CA THR A 17 -11.34 9.65 1.75
C THR A 17 -10.85 10.15 0.40
N LEU A 18 -11.75 10.19 -0.58
CA LEU A 18 -11.52 10.73 -1.92
C LEU A 18 -12.39 11.97 -2.09
N LEU A 19 -11.80 13.11 -2.42
CA LEU A 19 -12.46 14.41 -2.56
C LEU A 19 -12.16 15.01 -3.93
N LEU A 20 -13.17 15.56 -4.58
CA LEU A 20 -13.05 16.27 -5.85
C LEU A 20 -13.79 17.60 -5.78
N ASP A 21 -13.19 18.59 -6.43
CA ASP A 21 -13.71 19.95 -6.56
C ASP A 21 -13.97 20.29 -8.03
N GLY A 22 -15.01 21.06 -8.29
CA GLY A 22 -15.23 21.70 -9.59
C GLY A 22 -15.99 20.86 -10.63
N VAL A 23 -16.62 19.76 -10.23
CA VAL A 23 -17.49 18.99 -11.13
C VAL A 23 -18.88 19.64 -11.22
N ARG A 24 -19.20 20.20 -12.39
CA ARG A 24 -20.40 21.02 -12.62
C ARG A 24 -21.58 20.31 -13.27
N GLY A 25 -21.38 19.13 -13.88
CA GLY A 25 -22.41 18.34 -14.59
C GLY A 25 -22.66 16.96 -13.96
N GLY A 26 -23.77 16.31 -14.34
CA GLY A 26 -24.04 14.90 -13.98
C GLY A 26 -24.37 14.62 -12.52
N ARG A 27 -25.29 15.38 -11.91
CA ARG A 27 -25.49 15.38 -10.43
C ARG A 27 -26.07 14.09 -9.85
N ASP A 28 -26.91 13.39 -10.61
CA ASP A 28 -27.72 12.29 -10.04
C ASP A 28 -27.00 10.94 -10.08
N ASP A 29 -25.98 10.79 -10.95
CA ASP A 29 -25.26 9.53 -11.19
C ASP A 29 -23.73 9.66 -11.07
N LEU A 30 -23.24 10.66 -10.32
CA LEU A 30 -21.80 10.91 -10.19
C LEU A 30 -21.12 9.79 -9.38
N GLN A 31 -20.13 9.14 -9.97
CA GLN A 31 -19.44 7.99 -9.34
C GLN A 31 -17.95 7.96 -9.65
N LEU A 32 -17.17 7.41 -8.71
CA LEU A 32 -15.83 6.91 -9.03
C LEU A 32 -15.91 5.44 -9.41
N VAL A 33 -15.37 5.11 -10.59
CA VAL A 33 -15.30 3.77 -11.14
C VAL A 33 -13.87 3.25 -11.04
N LEU A 34 -13.66 2.31 -10.12
CA LEU A 34 -12.37 1.68 -9.85
C LEU A 34 -12.26 0.41 -10.69
N ARG A 35 -11.25 0.36 -11.57
CA ARG A 35 -10.98 -0.76 -12.47
C ARG A 35 -9.68 -1.46 -12.11
N ARG A 36 -9.75 -2.73 -11.73
CA ARG A 36 -8.54 -3.52 -11.48
C ARG A 36 -7.77 -3.75 -12.79
N ARG A 37 -6.47 -3.44 -12.80
CA ARG A 37 -5.57 -3.83 -13.88
C ARG A 37 -5.40 -5.33 -13.88
N LYS A 38 -5.41 -5.93 -15.06
CA LYS A 38 -5.39 -7.41 -15.24
C LYS A 38 -6.55 -8.09 -14.48
N ALA A 39 -7.73 -7.47 -14.48
CA ALA A 39 -8.94 -8.03 -13.90
C ALA A 39 -9.22 -9.44 -14.45
N ARG A 40 -9.74 -10.33 -13.60
CA ARG A 40 -10.14 -11.67 -14.02
C ARG A 40 -11.36 -11.58 -14.94
N ARG A 41 -11.56 -12.58 -15.81
CA ARG A 41 -12.74 -12.63 -16.68
C ARG A 41 -14.01 -12.60 -15.81
N GLY A 42 -14.89 -11.63 -16.06
CA GLY A 42 -16.15 -11.46 -15.32
C GLY A 42 -16.04 -10.57 -14.08
N GLU A 43 -14.84 -10.14 -13.68
CA GLU A 43 -14.66 -9.18 -12.60
C GLU A 43 -15.22 -7.81 -13.01
N ARG A 44 -16.15 -7.29 -12.20
CA ARG A 44 -16.79 -5.99 -12.44
C ARG A 44 -15.99 -4.87 -11.78
N PRO A 45 -15.97 -3.67 -12.36
CA PRO A 45 -15.42 -2.51 -11.67
C PRO A 45 -16.25 -2.17 -10.43
N VAL A 46 -15.57 -1.65 -9.42
CA VAL A 46 -16.19 -1.14 -8.21
C VAL A 46 -16.67 0.27 -8.48
N ARG A 47 -17.90 0.57 -8.07
CA ARG A 47 -18.55 1.87 -8.27
C ARG A 47 -18.81 2.47 -6.90
N LEU A 48 -18.25 3.64 -6.67
CA LEU A 48 -18.39 4.38 -5.43
C LEU A 48 -19.21 5.63 -5.72
N PRO A 49 -20.43 5.75 -5.18
CA PRO A 49 -21.24 6.94 -5.35
C PRO A 49 -20.53 8.14 -4.72
N LEU A 50 -20.56 9.26 -5.43
CA LEU A 50 -20.04 10.53 -4.97
C LEU A 50 -21.19 11.32 -4.36
N VAL A 51 -21.04 11.69 -3.10
CA VAL A 51 -22.02 12.50 -2.35
C VAL A 51 -21.47 13.90 -2.13
N PRO A 52 -22.32 14.94 -2.01
CA PRO A 52 -21.87 16.27 -1.59
C PRO A 52 -21.06 16.16 -0.29
N SER A 53 -19.82 16.66 -0.28
CA SER A 53 -18.94 16.45 0.88
C SER A 53 -19.12 17.48 1.99
N GLU A 54 -19.69 18.64 1.66
CA GLU A 54 -19.86 19.75 2.57
C GLU A 54 -21.12 20.54 2.20
N GLU A 55 -21.96 20.80 3.19
CA GLU A 55 -23.21 21.53 2.99
C GLU A 55 -22.91 22.98 2.60
N GLY A 56 -23.56 23.47 1.54
CA GLY A 56 -23.37 24.85 1.07
C GLY A 56 -22.11 25.10 0.24
N VAL A 57 -21.21 24.12 0.06
CA VAL A 57 -20.09 24.23 -0.88
C VAL A 57 -20.44 23.55 -2.21
N PRO A 58 -20.81 24.32 -3.26
CA PRO A 58 -21.24 23.73 -4.52
C PRO A 58 -20.07 23.04 -5.22
N HIS A 59 -20.40 21.96 -5.94
CA HIS A 59 -19.45 21.22 -6.80
C HIS A 59 -18.31 20.50 -6.07
N ARG A 60 -18.48 20.26 -4.77
CA ARG A 60 -17.56 19.48 -3.96
C ARG A 60 -18.19 18.15 -3.58
N TYR A 61 -17.53 17.06 -3.95
CA TYR A 61 -18.03 15.71 -3.75
C TYR A 61 -16.97 14.82 -3.12
N GLY A 62 -17.44 13.84 -2.35
CA GLY A 62 -16.58 12.88 -1.71
C GLY A 62 -17.15 11.46 -1.72
N THR A 63 -16.25 10.51 -1.55
CA THR A 63 -16.58 9.12 -1.23
C THR A 63 -15.46 8.52 -0.41
N VAL A 64 -15.64 7.28 0.05
CA VAL A 64 -14.66 6.58 0.85
C VAL A 64 -14.36 5.20 0.27
N VAL A 65 -13.13 4.75 0.46
CA VAL A 65 -12.70 3.38 0.23
C VAL A 65 -12.38 2.77 1.60
N PRO A 66 -13.18 1.80 2.09
CA PRO A 66 -12.82 1.09 3.31
C PRO A 66 -11.66 0.12 3.05
N PRO A 67 -10.89 -0.24 4.09
CA PRO A 67 -9.84 -1.26 4.02
C PRO A 67 -10.43 -2.68 3.98
N ASP A 68 -11.44 -2.91 3.13
CA ASP A 68 -12.17 -4.17 3.04
C ASP A 68 -11.76 -4.93 1.75
N PRO A 69 -11.18 -6.16 1.86
CA PRO A 69 -10.88 -7.00 0.70
C PRO A 69 -12.11 -7.40 -0.12
N GLY A 70 -13.30 -7.37 0.48
CA GLY A 70 -14.58 -7.57 -0.19
C GLY A 70 -14.98 -6.39 -1.07
N VAL A 71 -14.50 -5.17 -0.77
CA VAL A 71 -14.66 -4.00 -1.62
C VAL A 71 -13.57 -3.96 -2.67
N LEU A 72 -12.29 -3.98 -2.27
CA LEU A 72 -11.17 -3.98 -3.20
C LEU A 72 -10.24 -5.17 -2.96
N THR A 73 -10.35 -6.15 -3.84
CA THR A 73 -9.42 -7.29 -3.88
C THR A 73 -7.99 -6.85 -4.22
N GLU A 74 -6.99 -7.60 -3.74
CA GLU A 74 -5.57 -7.33 -4.00
C GLU A 74 -5.31 -6.99 -5.47
N GLY A 75 -4.64 -5.87 -5.75
CA GLY A 75 -4.37 -5.49 -7.13
C GLY A 75 -4.01 -4.02 -7.26
N ARG A 76 -3.88 -3.58 -8.52
CA ARG A 76 -3.75 -2.18 -8.89
C ARG A 76 -5.05 -1.73 -9.52
N TRP A 77 -5.64 -0.65 -9.02
CA TRP A 77 -6.93 -0.13 -9.42
C TRP A 77 -6.77 1.25 -10.04
N ASP A 78 -7.22 1.41 -11.28
CA ASP A 78 -7.27 2.71 -11.95
C ASP A 78 -8.59 3.41 -11.62
N ILE A 79 -8.52 4.68 -11.23
CA ILE A 79 -9.69 5.46 -10.80
C ILE A 79 -10.19 6.32 -11.97
N HIS A 80 -11.47 6.19 -12.26
CA HIS A 80 -12.14 6.97 -13.30
C HIS A 80 -13.32 7.73 -12.68
N LEU A 81 -13.59 8.92 -13.18
CA LEU A 81 -14.82 9.65 -12.91
C LEU A 81 -15.86 9.27 -13.96
N ASP A 82 -17.03 8.84 -13.51
CA ASP A 82 -18.22 8.67 -14.33
C ASP A 82 -19.21 9.77 -13.95
N THR A 83 -19.53 10.64 -14.90
CA THR A 83 -20.46 11.75 -14.73
C THR A 83 -21.87 11.40 -15.19
N GLY A 84 -22.15 10.13 -15.55
CA GLY A 84 -23.38 9.72 -16.23
C GLY A 84 -23.46 10.17 -17.70
N GLU A 85 -22.71 11.21 -18.06
CA GLU A 85 -22.54 11.70 -19.42
C GLU A 85 -21.26 11.16 -20.06
N GLY A 86 -21.40 10.34 -21.11
CA GLY A 86 -20.28 9.86 -21.91
C GLY A 86 -19.53 8.67 -21.29
N LYS A 87 -18.24 8.55 -21.58
CA LYS A 87 -17.41 7.44 -21.08
C LYS A 87 -16.66 7.87 -19.82
N PRO A 88 -16.53 6.98 -18.80
CA PRO A 88 -15.72 7.26 -17.63
C PRO A 88 -14.29 7.65 -18.00
N ALA A 89 -13.82 8.76 -17.45
CA ALA A 89 -12.52 9.35 -17.74
C ALA A 89 -11.56 9.19 -16.56
N LYS A 90 -10.26 8.99 -16.82
CA LYS A 90 -9.25 8.93 -15.74
C LYS A 90 -9.14 10.28 -15.03
N VAL A 91 -8.84 10.24 -13.74
CA VAL A 91 -8.63 11.43 -12.90
C VAL A 91 -7.15 11.63 -12.58
N ARG A 92 -6.74 12.87 -12.35
CA ARG A 92 -5.40 13.21 -11.86
C ARG A 92 -5.36 13.14 -10.33
N PRO A 93 -4.21 12.83 -9.74
CA PRO A 93 -4.03 13.00 -8.30
C PRO A 93 -4.06 14.50 -7.96
N GLY A 94 -4.82 14.86 -6.93
CA GLY A 94 -4.72 16.13 -6.21
C GLY A 94 -3.69 16.00 -5.07
N SER A 95 -4.05 16.50 -3.88
CA SER A 95 -3.25 16.22 -2.67
C SER A 95 -3.38 14.75 -2.28
N ILE A 96 -2.29 14.08 -1.91
CA ILE A 96 -2.33 12.72 -1.36
C ILE A 96 -1.74 12.77 0.05
N ASP A 97 -2.61 12.81 1.05
CA ASP A 97 -2.23 12.79 2.46
C ASP A 97 -2.10 11.34 2.96
N LEU A 98 -0.85 10.91 3.14
CA LEU A 98 -0.49 9.57 3.62
C LEU A 98 -0.06 9.56 5.09
N ARG A 99 -0.32 10.60 5.88
CA ARG A 99 0.14 10.64 7.28
C ARG A 99 -0.47 9.56 8.17
N GLY A 100 -1.67 9.08 7.84
CA GLY A 100 -2.30 7.92 8.49
C GLY A 100 -2.07 6.60 7.76
N PHE A 101 -1.23 6.55 6.73
CA PHE A 101 -1.00 5.33 5.96
C PHE A 101 -0.27 4.27 6.79
N GLY A 102 -0.76 3.04 6.69
CA GLY A 102 -0.09 1.86 7.23
C GLY A 102 -0.92 0.59 6.99
N PRO A 103 -0.37 -0.58 7.34
CA PRO A 103 -1.12 -1.82 7.36
C PRO A 103 -2.20 -1.80 8.44
N VAL A 104 -3.38 -2.30 8.11
CA VAL A 104 -4.51 -2.38 9.04
C VAL A 104 -5.03 -3.81 9.13
N SER A 105 -5.18 -4.27 10.37
CA SER A 105 -5.77 -5.58 10.66
C SER A 105 -7.28 -5.49 10.53
N THR A 106 -7.85 -6.20 9.56
CA THR A 106 -9.29 -6.20 9.30
C THR A 106 -9.88 -7.56 9.65
N GLY A 107 -10.74 -7.59 10.67
CA GLY A 107 -11.36 -8.83 11.15
C GLY A 107 -10.35 -9.90 11.62
N PRO A 108 -10.77 -11.17 11.71
CA PRO A 108 -9.92 -12.23 12.29
C PRO A 108 -8.81 -12.78 11.39
N ALA A 109 -8.62 -12.32 10.14
CA ALA A 109 -7.87 -13.11 9.16
C ALA A 109 -6.99 -12.37 8.15
N TYR A 110 -7.05 -11.03 8.02
CA TYR A 110 -6.28 -10.34 6.99
C TYR A 110 -5.73 -8.99 7.45
N THR A 111 -4.51 -8.72 7.00
CA THR A 111 -3.91 -7.40 6.96
C THR A 111 -4.14 -6.80 5.58
N VAL A 112 -4.67 -5.59 5.56
CA VAL A 112 -4.92 -4.82 4.34
C VAL A 112 -4.00 -3.62 4.30
N VAL A 113 -3.41 -3.38 3.13
CA VAL A 113 -2.65 -2.17 2.84
C VAL A 113 -3.28 -1.56 1.59
N GLN A 114 -3.73 -0.30 1.66
CA GLN A 114 -4.26 0.43 0.52
C GLN A 114 -3.50 1.75 0.35
N LEU A 115 -2.82 1.92 -0.78
CA LEU A 115 -1.96 3.06 -1.07
C LEU A 115 -2.47 3.82 -2.31
N PRO A 116 -3.04 5.02 -2.16
CA PRO A 116 -3.31 5.89 -3.29
C PRO A 116 -2.00 6.50 -3.79
N TYR A 117 -1.81 6.56 -5.11
CA TYR A 117 -0.58 7.07 -5.70
C TYR A 117 -0.80 7.59 -7.13
N ALA A 118 0.13 8.45 -7.57
CA ALA A 118 0.23 8.84 -8.97
C ALA A 118 0.86 7.71 -9.78
N SER A 119 0.12 7.17 -10.76
CA SER A 119 0.70 6.23 -11.72
C SER A 119 1.75 6.89 -12.60
N GLU A 120 2.62 6.10 -13.24
CA GLU A 120 3.62 6.58 -14.21
C GLU A 120 3.01 7.46 -15.32
N SER A 121 1.76 7.17 -15.71
CA SER A 121 1.00 7.97 -16.68
C SER A 121 0.39 9.26 -16.13
N GLY A 122 0.64 9.62 -14.86
CA GLY A 122 0.14 10.84 -14.23
C GLY A 122 -1.31 10.78 -13.72
N HIS A 123 -1.96 9.61 -13.75
CA HIS A 123 -3.32 9.44 -13.25
C HIS A 123 -3.36 8.83 -11.84
N LEU A 124 -4.38 9.16 -11.07
CA LEU A 124 -4.60 8.57 -9.74
C LEU A 124 -4.93 7.08 -9.86
N ALA A 125 -4.23 6.27 -9.08
CA ALA A 125 -4.47 4.85 -8.92
C ALA A 125 -4.41 4.48 -7.45
N LEU A 126 -4.95 3.30 -7.15
CA LEU A 126 -4.91 2.71 -5.82
C LEU A 126 -4.24 1.33 -5.90
N ARG A 127 -3.26 1.07 -5.04
CA ARG A 127 -2.66 -0.26 -4.89
C ARG A 127 -3.21 -0.85 -3.61
N THR A 128 -3.79 -2.04 -3.70
CA THR A 128 -4.27 -2.80 -2.54
C THR A 128 -3.53 -4.12 -2.43
N TRP A 129 -3.16 -4.49 -1.22
CA TRP A 129 -2.59 -5.76 -0.83
C TRP A 129 -3.43 -6.36 0.30
N THR A 130 -3.63 -7.68 0.25
CA THR A 130 -4.32 -8.43 1.30
C THR A 130 -3.41 -9.59 1.66
N ARG A 131 -3.00 -9.67 2.93
CA ARG A 131 -2.05 -10.66 3.41
C ARG A 131 -2.58 -11.30 4.69
N ASP A 132 -2.40 -12.59 4.82
CA ASP A 132 -2.56 -13.31 6.09
C ASP A 132 -1.49 -12.87 7.10
N ARG A 133 -0.26 -12.71 6.62
CA ARG A 133 0.91 -12.24 7.38
C ARG A 133 1.64 -11.15 6.63
N HIS A 134 1.97 -10.08 7.33
CA HIS A 134 2.69 -8.94 6.76
C HIS A 134 3.78 -8.48 7.73
N ALA A 135 4.91 -8.02 7.18
CA ALA A 135 5.96 -7.38 7.96
C ALA A 135 6.11 -5.95 7.45
N GLU A 136 6.02 -4.98 8.36
CA GLU A 136 6.17 -3.55 8.05
C GLU A 136 7.42 -3.01 8.73
N ALA A 137 8.28 -2.35 7.96
CA ALA A 137 9.38 -1.58 8.53
C ALA A 137 8.85 -0.26 9.08
N THR A 138 8.96 -0.05 10.38
CA THR A 138 8.48 1.16 11.07
C THR A 138 9.57 2.22 11.16
N GLU A 139 10.83 1.81 11.25
CA GLU A 139 11.99 2.70 11.30
C GLU A 139 13.14 2.10 10.49
N VAL A 140 13.79 2.95 9.70
CA VAL A 140 15.06 2.62 9.03
C VAL A 140 16.00 3.79 9.23
N TRP A 141 17.18 3.54 9.78
CA TRP A 141 18.20 4.57 9.98
C TRP A 141 19.60 3.96 9.83
N ALA A 142 20.60 4.83 9.73
CA ALA A 142 21.99 4.42 9.68
C ALA A 142 22.83 5.24 10.67
N ASP A 143 23.65 4.56 11.45
CA ASP A 143 24.65 5.13 12.35
C ASP A 143 25.87 4.20 12.40
N ASP A 144 27.06 4.75 12.67
CA ASP A 144 28.31 4.00 12.88
C ASP A 144 28.62 2.88 11.87
N GLY A 145 28.24 3.09 10.60
CA GLY A 145 28.46 2.10 9.52
C GLY A 145 27.51 0.90 9.57
N ILE A 146 26.38 1.02 10.26
CA ILE A 146 25.34 0.00 10.38
C ILE A 146 24.02 0.60 9.90
N MET A 147 23.29 -0.14 9.06
CA MET A 147 21.90 0.14 8.75
C MET A 147 21.02 -0.65 9.71
N HIS A 148 20.13 0.04 10.40
CA HIS A 148 19.19 -0.58 11.33
C HIS A 148 17.78 -0.54 10.75
N VAL A 149 17.06 -1.63 10.94
CA VAL A 149 15.66 -1.77 10.55
C VAL A 149 14.87 -2.23 11.76
N ARG A 150 13.81 -1.52 12.12
CA ARG A 150 12.79 -1.98 13.07
C ARG A 150 11.47 -2.14 12.37
N GLY A 151 10.64 -3.02 12.90
CA GLY A 151 9.32 -3.21 12.36
C GLY A 151 8.40 -4.07 13.20
N LEU A 152 7.22 -4.30 12.63
CA LEU A 152 6.14 -5.07 13.24
C LEU A 152 5.61 -6.11 12.26
N LEU A 153 5.27 -7.29 12.79
CA LEU A 153 4.46 -8.27 12.12
C LEU A 153 2.98 -7.97 12.34
N TYR A 154 2.19 -8.16 11.29
CA TYR A 154 0.74 -8.14 11.33
C TYR A 154 0.21 -9.54 11.03
N GLY A 155 -0.74 -10.00 11.84
CA GLY A 155 -1.30 -11.35 11.74
C GLY A 155 -0.36 -12.48 12.23
N SER A 156 0.72 -12.14 12.94
CA SER A 156 1.74 -13.10 13.38
C SER A 156 2.63 -12.55 14.50
N ASP A 157 3.24 -13.41 15.32
CA ASP A 157 4.26 -13.07 16.36
C ASP A 157 5.44 -14.06 16.35
N PHE A 158 6.60 -13.68 16.86
CA PHE A 158 7.79 -14.56 16.83
C PHE A 158 7.73 -15.70 17.84
N GLY A 159 7.05 -15.53 18.97
CA GLY A 159 7.08 -16.47 20.09
C GLY A 159 8.52 -16.71 20.55
N ALA A 160 8.92 -17.98 20.64
CA ALA A 160 10.29 -18.37 20.97
C ALA A 160 11.24 -18.41 19.75
N ALA A 161 10.75 -18.17 18.53
CA ALA A 161 11.55 -18.28 17.32
C ALA A 161 12.42 -17.03 17.11
N GLU A 162 13.64 -17.22 16.63
CA GLU A 162 14.55 -16.13 16.28
C GLU A 162 14.12 -15.46 14.97
N PRO A 163 14.00 -14.12 14.91
CA PRO A 163 13.79 -13.40 13.67
C PRO A 163 14.94 -13.59 12.69
N LEU A 164 14.62 -13.78 11.43
CA LEU A 164 15.59 -13.85 10.34
C LEU A 164 15.23 -12.85 9.24
N LEU A 165 16.20 -12.08 8.78
CA LEU A 165 16.09 -11.24 7.60
C LEU A 165 16.76 -11.96 6.43
N LEU A 166 15.97 -12.35 5.43
CA LEU A 166 16.49 -12.78 4.14
C LEU A 166 16.68 -11.55 3.26
N MET A 167 17.88 -11.39 2.76
CA MET A 167 18.20 -10.39 1.75
C MET A 167 18.51 -11.10 0.44
N ARG A 168 17.82 -10.74 -0.64
CA ARG A 168 18.16 -11.21 -1.99
C ARG A 168 18.29 -10.05 -2.95
N ARG A 169 19.25 -10.15 -3.85
CA ARG A 169 19.34 -9.22 -4.96
C ARG A 169 18.20 -9.51 -5.93
N ARG A 170 17.47 -8.45 -6.30
CA ARG A 170 16.34 -8.55 -7.23
C ARG A 170 16.82 -9.06 -8.58
N GLY A 171 16.17 -10.12 -9.06
CA GLY A 171 16.49 -10.78 -10.33
C GLY A 171 17.58 -11.87 -10.23
N MET A 172 18.11 -12.15 -9.05
CA MET A 172 19.10 -13.21 -8.81
C MET A 172 18.60 -14.14 -7.69
N GLU A 173 17.84 -15.17 -8.05
CA GLU A 173 17.15 -16.03 -7.06
C GLU A 173 18.10 -16.91 -6.22
N GLU A 174 19.29 -17.21 -6.73
CA GLU A 174 20.21 -18.16 -6.08
C GLU A 174 21.17 -17.53 -5.05
N SER A 175 21.26 -16.20 -4.99
CA SER A 175 22.15 -15.50 -4.05
C SER A 175 21.34 -14.69 -3.03
N GLY A 176 21.18 -15.25 -1.84
CA GLY A 176 20.67 -14.54 -0.69
C GLY A 176 21.39 -14.95 0.58
N PHE A 177 21.46 -14.05 1.54
CA PHE A 177 22.00 -14.36 2.85
C PHE A 177 21.00 -13.95 3.92
N TRP A 178 21.16 -14.60 5.07
CA TRP A 178 20.30 -14.46 6.22
C TRP A 178 21.05 -13.70 7.31
N LEU A 179 20.39 -12.72 7.89
CA LEU A 179 20.87 -12.02 9.08
C LEU A 179 19.94 -12.33 10.25
N PRO A 180 20.47 -12.77 11.40
CA PRO A 180 19.68 -12.90 12.60
C PRO A 180 19.23 -11.51 13.07
N GLY A 181 18.04 -11.47 13.67
CA GLY A 181 17.51 -10.28 14.31
C GLY A 181 17.14 -10.55 15.76
N VAL A 182 16.60 -9.54 16.40
CA VAL A 182 16.08 -9.63 17.77
C VAL A 182 14.61 -9.23 17.82
N SER A 183 13.88 -9.84 18.75
CA SER A 183 12.46 -9.60 19.01
C SER A 183 12.21 -9.78 20.51
N SER A 184 11.19 -9.10 21.03
CA SER A 184 10.65 -9.39 22.37
C SER A 184 9.91 -10.73 22.46
N GLY A 185 9.75 -11.44 21.34
CA GLY A 185 8.88 -12.60 21.17
C GLY A 185 7.47 -12.22 20.71
N GLY A 186 7.13 -10.94 20.73
CA GLY A 186 5.90 -10.39 20.17
C GLY A 186 5.96 -10.24 18.65
N ALA A 187 5.25 -9.22 18.14
CA ALA A 187 5.24 -8.89 16.72
C ALA A 187 6.44 -8.03 16.30
N ASP A 188 7.17 -7.43 17.24
CA ASP A 188 8.31 -6.57 16.96
C ASP A 188 9.51 -7.36 16.44
N PHE A 189 10.29 -6.73 15.57
CA PHE A 189 11.60 -7.19 15.17
C PHE A 189 12.56 -6.02 15.00
N SER A 190 13.85 -6.31 15.14
CA SER A 190 14.90 -5.43 14.68
C SER A 190 16.09 -6.18 14.09
N PHE A 191 16.70 -5.58 13.08
CA PHE A 191 17.88 -6.07 12.39
C PHE A 191 18.93 -4.98 12.34
N SER A 192 20.19 -5.37 12.52
CA SER A 192 21.36 -4.52 12.33
C SER A 192 22.19 -5.10 11.20
N LEU A 193 22.40 -4.30 10.16
CA LEU A 193 23.04 -4.69 8.92
C LEU A 193 24.35 -3.89 8.81
N PRO A 194 25.52 -4.49 9.11
CA PRO A 194 26.78 -3.81 8.88
C PRO A 194 26.92 -3.42 7.40
N ALA A 195 27.23 -2.14 7.13
CA ALA A 195 27.40 -1.65 5.77
C ALA A 195 28.58 -2.34 5.06
N SER A 196 29.59 -2.81 5.83
CA SER A 196 30.67 -3.65 5.32
C SER A 196 30.12 -4.93 4.70
N ASP A 197 29.26 -5.64 5.41
CA ASP A 197 28.70 -6.93 4.98
C ASP A 197 27.84 -6.76 3.73
N LEU A 198 27.11 -5.63 3.64
CA LEU A 198 26.39 -5.27 2.41
C LEU A 198 27.36 -4.95 1.28
N SER A 199 28.41 -4.17 1.55
CA SER A 199 29.37 -3.75 0.54
C SER A 199 30.16 -4.90 -0.06
N ASP A 200 30.51 -5.91 0.74
CA ASP A 200 31.20 -7.12 0.30
C ASP A 200 30.34 -7.98 -0.65
N GLN A 201 29.01 -7.81 -0.59
CA GLN A 201 28.04 -8.51 -1.42
C GLN A 201 27.64 -7.72 -2.67
N LEU A 202 28.04 -6.45 -2.79
CA LEU A 202 27.73 -5.62 -3.96
C LEU A 202 28.55 -6.10 -5.15
N VAL A 203 27.87 -6.45 -6.24
CA VAL A 203 28.51 -6.81 -7.51
C VAL A 203 28.54 -5.61 -8.47
N SER A 204 27.73 -4.59 -8.19
CA SER A 204 27.60 -3.38 -9.00
C SER A 204 27.17 -2.19 -8.16
N ARG A 205 27.39 -0.99 -8.70
CA ARG A 205 27.10 0.28 -8.03
C ARG A 205 25.60 0.53 -7.76
N HIS A 206 24.71 -0.11 -8.52
CA HIS A 206 23.26 0.05 -8.37
C HIS A 206 22.59 -1.31 -8.35
N GLU A 207 22.12 -1.70 -7.17
CA GLU A 207 21.43 -2.96 -6.96
C GLU A 207 20.16 -2.73 -6.17
N LEU A 208 19.11 -3.43 -6.56
CA LEU A 208 17.88 -3.48 -5.78
C LEU A 208 17.90 -4.78 -4.98
N TRP A 209 17.67 -4.66 -3.69
CA TRP A 209 17.56 -5.77 -2.77
C TRP A 209 16.12 -5.90 -2.31
N ASP A 210 15.63 -7.13 -2.33
CA ASP A 210 14.37 -7.52 -1.75
C ASP A 210 14.65 -8.13 -0.37
N LEU A 211 13.88 -7.71 0.63
CA LEU A 211 14.04 -8.09 2.02
C LEU A 211 12.79 -8.84 2.48
N TRP A 212 12.97 -9.96 3.17
CA TRP A 212 11.88 -10.73 3.77
C TRP A 212 12.18 -11.03 5.23
N VAL A 213 11.17 -10.92 6.07
CA VAL A 213 11.23 -11.30 7.48
C VAL A 213 10.67 -12.71 7.63
N GLY A 214 11.48 -13.60 8.18
CA GLY A 214 11.14 -14.98 8.48
C GLY A 214 11.48 -15.34 9.91
N ARG A 215 11.32 -16.62 10.23
CA ARG A 215 11.67 -17.19 11.54
C ARG A 215 12.67 -18.29 11.31
N ARG A 216 13.68 -18.39 12.18
CA ARG A 216 14.46 -19.62 12.26
C ARG A 216 13.57 -20.68 12.90
N HIS A 217 13.18 -21.68 12.13
CA HIS A 217 12.73 -22.94 12.71
C HIS A 217 13.95 -23.84 12.80
N ASP A 218 14.20 -24.38 13.99
CA ASP A 218 15.06 -25.55 14.11
C ASP A 218 14.50 -26.62 13.16
N PRO A 219 15.31 -27.16 12.24
CA PRO A 219 14.98 -28.43 11.65
C PRO A 219 15.16 -29.45 12.78
N VAL A 220 14.06 -29.88 13.41
CA VAL A 220 14.07 -31.13 14.18
C VAL A 220 14.29 -32.29 13.23
#